data_AF-A0AA37ALA0-F1
#
_entry.id   AF-A0AA37ALA0-F1
#
_cell.length_a   1.000
_cell.length_b   1.000
_cell.length_c   1.000
_cell.angle_alpha   90.00
_cell.angle_beta   90.00
_cell.angle_gamma   90.00
#
_symmetry.space_group_name_H-M   'P 1'
#
loop_
_entity.id
_entity.type
_entity.pdbx_description
1 polymer ?
#
loop_
_entity_poly.entity_id
_entity_poly.type
_entity_poly.pdbx_seq_one_letter_code
_entity_poly.pdbx_strand_id
1 'polypeptide(L)'
;MSVNTETASAQGQTTVLEKEGVYASLFEKINLTPASSLGDINAFLDDAALSDAPAGERLTAAMQVFMDCIRKSGQPVEKLDKTLIDHHIAELDFQISRQLDAVMHHQEFQKVESLWRGLKQLVDSTDYRQNVKTEILDVSKEDLRQDFEDAPELIQSGLYWHTYTAEYDTPGGEPIGSVISSYEFDASPQDVALLRNISKVSAAAHMPFIGSVGPKFFLKDSMEEVAAIKDIGNRRCTTPQMPRPTAASTHVCRTSSCCRVLRTT
;
A
#
# COMPACT_ATOMS: atom_id res chain seq x y z
N MET A 1 -30.51 67.37 18.00
CA MET A 1 -30.75 66.70 16.71
C MET A 1 -29.44 66.06 16.27
N SER A 2 -29.53 64.83 15.78
CA SER A 2 -28.53 64.03 15.07
C SER A 2 -27.37 63.40 15.86
N VAL A 3 -27.46 62.07 15.86
CA VAL A 3 -26.49 61.02 16.19
C VAL A 3 -25.40 60.99 15.12
N ASN A 4 -24.18 60.57 15.47
CA ASN A 4 -23.41 59.64 14.64
C ASN A 4 -22.39 58.86 15.48
N THR A 5 -22.52 57.55 15.34
CA THR A 5 -21.74 56.41 15.81
C THR A 5 -20.33 56.36 15.25
N GLU A 6 -19.38 55.83 16.03
CA GLU A 6 -18.35 54.92 15.50
C GLU A 6 -17.88 53.95 16.60
N THR A 7 -17.99 52.68 16.25
CA THR A 7 -17.66 51.47 17.01
C THR A 7 -16.16 51.18 16.97
N ALA A 8 -15.55 50.88 18.12
CA ALA A 8 -14.27 50.19 18.21
C ALA A 8 -14.39 48.96 19.12
N SER A 9 -14.04 47.82 18.53
CA SER A 9 -14.17 46.45 19.02
C SER A 9 -13.32 46.15 20.25
N ALA A 10 -13.92 45.41 21.20
CA ALA A 10 -13.28 44.86 22.37
C ALA A 10 -12.24 43.78 22.02
N GLN A 11 -10.98 43.97 22.43
CA GLN A 11 -10.03 42.89 22.63
C GLN A 11 -9.97 42.59 24.14
N GLY A 12 -10.54 41.45 24.53
CA GLY A 12 -10.43 40.91 25.87
C GLY A 12 -9.02 40.38 26.11
N GLN A 13 -8.14 41.22 26.63
CA GLN A 13 -6.91 40.80 27.30
C GLN A 13 -7.28 40.13 28.62
N THR A 14 -7.22 38.81 28.69
CA THR A 14 -7.18 38.10 29.98
C THR A 14 -5.77 38.20 30.55
N THR A 15 -5.55 39.23 31.37
CA THR A 15 -4.39 39.32 32.26
C THR A 15 -4.57 38.32 33.40
N VAL A 16 -3.73 37.28 33.46
CA VAL A 16 -3.69 36.36 34.59
C VAL A 16 -2.94 37.06 35.72
N LEU A 17 -3.67 37.42 36.77
CA LEU A 17 -3.15 38.06 37.98
C LEU A 17 -2.22 37.12 38.77
N GLU A 18 -1.12 37.72 39.23
CA GLU A 18 -0.10 37.20 40.13
C GLU A 18 -0.70 36.56 41.39
N LYS A 19 -0.61 35.23 41.46
CA LYS A 19 -0.28 34.51 42.69
C LYS A 19 0.86 33.58 42.32
N GLU A 20 1.95 33.61 43.09
CA GLU A 20 3.10 32.71 42.95
C GLU A 20 2.63 31.28 42.66
N GLY A 21 2.60 30.95 41.37
CA GLY A 21 1.91 29.77 40.91
C GLY A 21 2.72 28.56 41.32
N VAL A 22 2.04 27.52 41.80
CA VAL A 22 2.63 26.17 41.98
C VAL A 22 3.46 25.77 40.75
N TYR A 23 3.07 26.26 39.57
CA TYR A 23 3.83 26.21 38.32
C TYR A 23 5.25 26.79 38.41
N ALA A 24 5.42 28.06 38.83
CA ALA A 24 6.74 28.71 38.92
C ALA A 24 7.64 28.02 39.96
N SER A 25 7.08 27.58 41.10
CA SER A 25 7.84 26.87 42.15
C SER A 25 8.27 25.46 41.73
N LEU A 26 7.46 24.76 40.92
CA LEU A 26 7.84 23.46 40.34
C LEU A 26 8.98 23.62 39.32
N PHE A 27 8.94 24.67 38.49
CA PHE A 27 9.98 24.99 37.51
C PHE A 27 11.33 25.37 38.16
N GLU A 28 11.28 26.06 39.30
CA GLU A 28 12.46 26.39 40.10
C GLU A 28 13.12 25.13 40.70
N LYS A 29 12.32 24.16 41.16
CA LYS A 29 12.83 22.87 41.68
C LYS A 29 13.49 21.97 40.63
N ILE A 30 13.14 22.14 39.36
CA ILE A 30 13.71 21.39 38.23
C ILE A 30 14.78 22.19 37.47
N ASN A 31 15.24 23.34 38.00
CA ASN A 31 16.25 24.23 37.39
C ASN A 31 15.91 24.65 35.95
N LEU A 32 14.64 24.92 35.64
CA LEU A 32 14.21 25.35 34.30
C LEU A 32 13.49 26.70 34.37
N THR A 33 13.77 27.57 33.39
CA THR A 33 13.09 28.86 33.27
C THR A 33 11.70 28.65 32.63
N PRO A 34 10.61 29.10 33.27
CA PRO A 34 9.28 29.00 32.68
C PRO A 34 9.19 29.89 31.44
N ALA A 35 8.65 29.34 30.35
CA ALA A 35 8.43 30.09 29.12
C ALA A 35 7.33 31.15 29.33
N SER A 36 7.60 32.40 28.98
CA SER A 36 6.73 33.56 29.22
C SER A 36 5.67 33.78 28.13
N SER A 37 5.76 33.09 27.00
CA SER A 37 4.74 33.09 25.95
C SER A 37 4.76 31.79 25.17
N LEU A 38 3.59 31.21 24.93
CA LEU A 38 3.45 30.01 24.12
C LEU A 38 3.22 30.37 22.66
N GLY A 39 4.04 29.81 21.77
CA GLY A 39 3.69 29.71 20.35
C GLY A 39 2.59 28.67 20.14
N ASP A 40 1.95 28.70 18.96
CA ASP A 40 0.99 27.68 18.56
C ASP A 40 1.62 26.29 18.61
N ILE A 41 0.86 25.32 19.12
CA ILE A 41 1.28 23.90 19.24
C ILE A 41 1.72 23.34 17.87
N ASN A 42 1.21 23.90 16.78
CA ASN A 42 1.57 23.55 15.40
C ASN A 42 3.04 23.85 15.05
N ALA A 43 3.74 24.71 15.79
CA ALA A 43 5.16 24.95 15.62
C ALA A 43 6.03 23.73 16.00
N PHE A 44 5.49 22.79 16.77
CA PHE A 44 6.16 21.59 17.24
C PHE A 44 5.83 20.32 16.43
N LEU A 45 5.13 20.46 15.29
CA LEU A 45 4.84 19.34 14.39
C LEU A 45 6.08 18.85 13.63
N ASP A 46 7.12 19.68 13.55
CA ASP A 46 8.37 19.37 12.85
C ASP A 46 9.42 18.83 13.85
N ASP A 47 9.98 17.65 13.58
CA ASP A 47 10.86 16.93 14.50
C ASP A 47 12.17 17.70 14.78
N ALA A 48 12.66 18.41 13.77
CA ALA A 48 13.82 19.30 13.91
C ALA A 48 13.53 20.50 14.83
N ALA A 49 12.36 21.13 14.69
CA ALA A 49 11.95 22.27 15.52
C ALA A 49 11.71 21.87 16.98
N LEU A 50 11.25 20.65 17.22
CA LEU A 50 11.07 20.09 18.57
C LEU A 50 12.41 19.78 19.26
N SER A 51 13.43 19.36 18.50
CA SER A 51 14.77 19.10 19.03
C SER A 51 15.51 20.39 19.43
N ASP A 52 15.36 21.45 18.65
CA ASP A 52 16.06 22.72 18.86
C ASP A 52 15.44 23.62 19.95
N ALA A 53 14.19 23.37 20.34
CA ALA A 53 13.49 24.15 21.35
C ALA A 53 14.04 23.91 22.78
N PRO A 54 14.17 24.96 23.61
CA PRO A 54 14.64 24.83 24.99
C PRO A 54 13.68 23.97 25.83
N ALA A 55 14.23 23.17 26.74
CA ALA A 55 13.46 22.20 27.53
C ALA A 55 12.27 22.82 28.31
N GLY A 56 12.39 24.07 28.75
CA GLY A 56 11.32 24.79 29.44
C GLY A 56 10.10 25.07 28.56
N GLU A 57 10.30 25.38 27.27
CA GLU A 57 9.21 25.60 26.31
C GLU A 57 8.52 24.29 25.95
N ARG A 58 9.29 23.22 25.72
CA ARG A 58 8.76 21.88 25.42
C ARG A 58 7.90 21.33 26.55
N LEU A 59 8.35 21.49 27.80
CA LEU A 59 7.59 21.06 28.97
C LEU A 59 6.32 21.88 29.16
N THR A 60 6.39 23.19 28.95
CA THR A 60 5.21 24.07 29.03
C THR A 60 4.17 23.65 27.99
N ALA A 61 4.58 23.42 26.73
CA ALA A 61 3.68 22.95 25.67
C ALA A 61 3.08 21.57 25.97
N ALA A 62 3.91 20.60 26.41
CA ALA A 62 3.44 19.26 26.76
C ALA A 62 2.44 19.29 27.92
N MET A 63 2.68 20.11 28.93
CA MET A 63 1.82 20.25 30.09
C MET A 63 0.48 20.91 29.73
N GLN A 64 0.46 21.83 28.76
CA GLN A 64 -0.78 22.38 28.23
C GLN A 64 -1.62 21.36 27.45
N VAL A 65 -1.00 20.61 26.54
CA VAL A 65 -1.67 19.53 25.80
C VAL A 65 -2.26 18.52 26.79
N PHE A 66 -1.50 18.18 27.83
CA PHE A 66 -1.97 17.28 28.87
C PHE A 66 -3.17 17.84 29.66
N MET A 67 -3.13 19.11 30.05
CA MET A 67 -4.26 19.77 30.72
C MET A 67 -5.49 19.84 29.82
N ASP A 68 -5.33 20.06 28.51
CA ASP A 68 -6.43 20.01 27.55
C ASP A 68 -7.01 18.59 27.38
N CYS A 69 -6.16 17.56 27.40
CA CYS A 69 -6.59 16.17 27.39
C CYS A 69 -7.39 15.80 28.64
N ILE A 70 -6.94 16.22 29.84
CA ILE A 70 -7.70 16.04 31.09
C ILE A 70 -9.03 16.79 31.04
N ARG A 71 -9.03 18.01 30.51
CA ARG A 71 -10.25 18.81 30.39
C ARG A 71 -11.28 18.17 29.44
N LYS A 72 -10.81 17.50 28.38
CA LYS A 72 -11.66 16.73 27.45
C LYS A 72 -12.15 15.39 28.05
N SER A 73 -11.37 14.74 28.91
CA SER A 73 -11.76 13.46 29.54
C SER A 73 -12.77 13.63 30.68
N GLY A 74 -12.84 14.83 31.30
CA GLY A 74 -13.89 15.19 32.26
C GLY A 74 -13.83 14.41 33.58
N GLN A 75 -12.77 13.65 33.85
CA GLN A 75 -12.60 12.91 35.09
C GLN A 75 -11.94 13.79 36.17
N PRO A 76 -12.44 13.77 37.42
CA PRO A 76 -11.76 14.46 38.52
C PRO A 76 -10.46 13.73 38.86
N VAL A 77 -9.33 14.37 38.58
CA VAL A 77 -7.99 13.83 38.86
C VAL A 77 -7.52 14.35 40.22
N GLU A 78 -7.43 13.48 41.22
CA GLU A 78 -6.94 13.84 42.56
C GLU A 78 -5.40 13.92 42.62
N LYS A 79 -4.68 13.16 41.77
CA LYS A 79 -3.21 13.17 41.67
C LYS A 79 -2.72 12.90 40.25
N LEU A 80 -1.67 13.61 39.83
CA LEU A 80 -0.88 13.27 38.66
C LEU A 80 0.02 12.07 39.02
N ASP A 81 -0.48 10.87 38.75
CA ASP A 81 0.32 9.66 38.85
C ASP A 81 0.89 9.30 37.47
N LYS A 82 2.07 8.67 37.45
CA LYS A 82 2.71 8.15 36.23
C LYS A 82 1.74 7.26 35.43
N THR A 83 0.90 6.51 36.14
CA THR A 83 -0.13 5.63 35.55
C THR A 83 -1.16 6.38 34.71
N LEU A 84 -1.49 7.63 35.06
CA LEU A 84 -2.44 8.44 34.30
C LEU A 84 -1.83 8.94 32.99
N ILE A 85 -0.54 9.31 33.01
CA ILE A 85 0.22 9.66 31.80
C ILE A 85 0.33 8.44 30.89
N ASP A 86 0.74 7.28 31.44
CA ASP A 86 0.83 6.03 30.69
C ASP A 86 -0.52 5.63 30.06
N HIS A 87 -1.65 5.88 30.77
CA HIS A 87 -2.98 5.64 30.24
C HIS A 87 -3.34 6.56 29.06
N HIS A 88 -3.01 7.85 29.14
CA HIS A 88 -3.24 8.78 28.03
C HIS A 88 -2.32 8.51 26.83
N ILE A 89 -1.07 8.08 27.06
CA ILE A 89 -0.18 7.62 25.99
C ILE A 89 -0.78 6.40 25.30
N ALA A 90 -1.24 5.40 26.07
CA ALA A 90 -1.88 4.21 25.50
C ALA A 90 -3.15 4.54 24.69
N GLU A 91 -3.95 5.52 25.13
CA GLU A 91 -5.12 5.98 24.38
C GLU A 91 -4.73 6.67 23.06
N LEU A 92 -3.67 7.49 23.07
CA LEU A 92 -3.14 8.09 21.84
C LEU A 92 -2.59 7.03 20.89
N ASP A 93 -1.80 6.10 21.40
CA ASP A 93 -1.27 4.98 20.62
C ASP A 93 -2.39 4.13 20.02
N PHE A 94 -3.48 3.92 20.77
CA PHE A 94 -4.66 3.22 20.27
C PHE A 94 -5.34 3.99 19.13
N GLN A 95 -5.48 5.32 19.25
CA GLN A 95 -6.07 6.15 18.19
C GLN A 95 -5.20 6.16 16.92
N ILE A 96 -3.88 6.30 17.08
CA ILE A 96 -2.91 6.24 15.98
C ILE A 96 -2.95 4.86 15.32
N SER A 97 -2.91 3.79 16.11
CA SER A 97 -2.99 2.42 15.62
C SER A 97 -4.27 2.17 14.82
N ARG A 98 -5.42 2.64 15.31
CA ARG A 98 -6.70 2.53 14.59
C ARG A 98 -6.69 3.26 13.25
N GLN A 99 -6.08 4.44 13.20
CA GLN A 99 -5.98 5.20 11.95
C GLN A 99 -5.02 4.53 10.96
N LEU A 100 -3.87 4.07 11.46
CA LEU A 100 -2.87 3.38 10.67
C LEU A 100 -3.41 2.04 10.15
N ASP A 101 -4.15 1.30 10.98
CA ASP A 101 -4.86 0.08 10.57
C ASP A 101 -5.86 0.37 9.46
N ALA A 102 -6.63 1.46 9.54
CA ALA A 102 -7.56 1.82 8.47
C ALA A 102 -6.86 2.10 7.13
N VAL A 103 -5.67 2.72 7.17
CA VAL A 103 -4.86 2.99 5.97
C VAL A 103 -4.24 1.70 5.43
N MET A 104 -3.62 0.88 6.29
CA MET A 104 -2.97 -0.37 5.89
C MET A 104 -3.96 -1.43 5.38
N HIS A 105 -5.19 -1.44 5.90
CA HIS A 105 -6.24 -2.37 5.45
C HIS A 105 -7.04 -1.87 4.26
N HIS A 106 -6.66 -0.73 3.68
CA HIS A 106 -7.28 -0.26 2.44
C HIS A 106 -6.91 -1.16 1.27
N GLN A 107 -7.90 -1.62 0.50
CA GLN A 107 -7.70 -2.63 -0.55
C GLN A 107 -6.70 -2.19 -1.64
N GLU A 108 -6.68 -0.90 -2.00
CA GLU A 108 -5.72 -0.39 -2.99
C GLU A 108 -4.29 -0.38 -2.45
N PHE A 109 -4.12 -0.03 -1.18
CA PHE A 109 -2.81 -0.03 -0.54
C PHE A 109 -2.27 -1.45 -0.44
N GLN A 110 -3.08 -2.40 0.03
CA GLN A 110 -2.68 -3.81 0.14
C GLN A 110 -2.29 -4.42 -1.20
N LYS A 111 -2.96 -4.07 -2.30
CA LYS A 111 -2.58 -4.52 -3.64
C LYS A 111 -1.18 -4.06 -4.01
N VAL A 112 -0.91 -2.77 -3.88
CA VAL A 112 0.40 -2.18 -4.20
C VAL A 112 1.47 -2.72 -3.26
N GLU A 113 1.19 -2.77 -1.96
CA GLU A 113 2.10 -3.32 -0.95
C GLU A 113 2.43 -4.79 -1.23
N SER A 114 1.44 -5.63 -1.55
CA SER A 114 1.67 -7.04 -1.85
C SER A 114 2.57 -7.25 -3.07
N LEU A 115 2.43 -6.39 -4.10
CA LEU A 115 3.26 -6.43 -5.30
C LEU A 115 4.70 -6.05 -4.99
N TRP A 116 4.93 -4.95 -4.26
CA TRP A 116 6.26 -4.50 -3.90
C TRP A 116 6.94 -5.42 -2.88
N ARG A 117 6.20 -5.97 -1.91
CA ARG A 117 6.72 -6.96 -0.97
C ARG A 117 7.07 -8.28 -1.68
N GLY A 118 6.26 -8.71 -2.65
CA GLY A 118 6.57 -9.87 -3.49
C GLY A 118 7.82 -9.66 -4.33
N LEU A 119 7.97 -8.49 -4.97
CA LEU A 119 9.18 -8.12 -5.70
C LEU A 119 10.41 -8.05 -4.77
N LYS A 120 10.25 -7.45 -3.58
CA LYS A 120 11.32 -7.40 -2.58
C LYS A 120 11.77 -8.80 -2.16
N GLN A 121 10.83 -9.72 -1.94
CA GLN A 121 11.14 -11.11 -1.64
C GLN A 121 11.89 -11.79 -2.80
N LEU A 122 11.49 -11.55 -4.06
CA LEU A 122 12.20 -12.07 -5.23
C LEU A 122 13.65 -11.58 -5.26
N VAL A 123 13.86 -10.27 -5.11
CA VAL A 123 15.20 -9.64 -5.10
C VAL A 123 16.04 -10.18 -3.95
N ASP A 124 15.49 -10.28 -2.74
CA ASP A 124 16.23 -10.74 -1.56
C ASP A 124 16.58 -12.23 -1.61
N SER A 125 15.75 -13.04 -2.29
CA SER A 125 16.01 -14.47 -2.49
C SER A 125 16.99 -14.79 -3.62
N THR A 126 17.30 -13.81 -4.48
CA THR A 126 18.12 -14.02 -5.68
C THR A 126 19.59 -13.68 -5.41
N ASP A 127 20.50 -14.61 -5.75
CA ASP A 127 21.94 -14.36 -5.69
C ASP A 127 22.45 -13.69 -6.97
N TYR A 128 22.53 -12.36 -6.97
CA TYR A 128 23.03 -11.56 -8.09
C TYR A 128 24.50 -11.80 -8.45
N ARG A 129 25.27 -12.51 -7.62
CA ARG A 129 26.66 -12.88 -7.97
C ARG A 129 26.74 -13.95 -9.05
N GLN A 130 25.65 -14.67 -9.30
CA GLN A 130 25.58 -15.75 -10.27
C GLN A 130 25.12 -15.29 -11.67
N ASN A 131 25.40 -14.03 -12.05
CA ASN A 131 25.00 -13.43 -13.33
C ASN A 131 23.48 -13.49 -13.59
N VAL A 132 22.69 -13.25 -12.54
CA VAL A 132 21.25 -13.08 -12.67
C VAL A 132 20.95 -11.59 -12.82
N LYS A 133 20.10 -11.23 -13.78
CA LYS A 133 19.54 -9.87 -13.89
C LYS A 133 18.03 -9.93 -13.81
N THR A 134 17.45 -8.92 -13.18
CA THR A 134 16.00 -8.79 -13.02
C THR A 134 15.60 -7.47 -13.63
N GLU A 135 14.73 -7.52 -14.63
CA GLU A 135 14.15 -6.34 -15.25
C GLU A 135 12.69 -6.20 -14.82
N ILE A 136 12.27 -4.95 -14.62
CA ILE A 136 10.94 -4.62 -14.14
C ILE A 136 10.23 -3.85 -15.25
N LEU A 137 9.09 -4.36 -15.66
CA LEU A 137 8.19 -3.71 -16.62
C LEU A 137 6.89 -3.39 -15.90
N ASP A 138 6.60 -2.10 -15.75
CA ASP A 138 5.33 -1.63 -15.18
C ASP A 138 4.27 -1.53 -16.27
N VAL A 139 3.31 -2.46 -16.25
CA VAL A 139 2.20 -2.51 -17.19
C VAL A 139 0.97 -3.00 -16.43
N SER A 140 -0.18 -2.35 -16.64
CA SER A 140 -1.45 -2.86 -16.10
C SER A 140 -1.99 -4.00 -16.98
N LYS A 141 -2.78 -4.91 -16.38
CA LYS A 141 -3.38 -6.03 -17.12
C LYS A 141 -4.28 -5.55 -18.26
N GLU A 142 -4.95 -4.41 -18.08
CA GLU A 142 -5.85 -3.84 -19.08
C GLU A 142 -5.07 -3.22 -20.24
N ASP A 143 -3.99 -2.50 -19.95
CA ASP A 143 -3.13 -1.91 -20.99
C ASP A 143 -2.47 -2.99 -21.84
N LEU A 144 -2.03 -4.09 -21.22
CA LEU A 144 -1.49 -5.24 -21.95
C LEU A 144 -2.55 -5.88 -22.85
N ARG A 145 -3.81 -5.94 -22.39
CA ARG A 145 -4.91 -6.45 -23.21
C ARG A 145 -5.16 -5.55 -24.41
N GLN A 146 -5.21 -4.24 -24.17
CA GLN A 146 -5.44 -3.24 -25.20
C GLN A 146 -4.33 -3.25 -26.25
N ASP A 147 -3.06 -3.38 -25.85
CA ASP A 147 -1.91 -3.50 -26.75
C ASP A 147 -2.06 -4.68 -27.72
N PHE A 148 -2.52 -5.84 -27.24
CA PHE A 148 -2.77 -7.00 -28.10
C PHE A 148 -4.02 -6.88 -28.98
N GLU A 149 -4.99 -6.05 -28.61
CA GLU A 149 -6.19 -5.80 -29.43
C GLU A 149 -5.90 -4.76 -30.52
N ASP A 150 -5.07 -3.76 -30.22
CA ASP A 150 -4.67 -2.70 -31.14
C ASP A 150 -3.66 -3.20 -32.19
N ALA A 151 -2.80 -4.15 -31.81
CA ALA A 151 -1.82 -4.73 -32.72
C ALA A 151 -2.48 -5.71 -33.71
N PRO A 152 -2.40 -5.48 -35.04
CA PRO A 152 -2.99 -6.38 -36.04
C PRO A 152 -2.26 -7.73 -36.10
N GLU A 153 -0.96 -7.73 -35.77
CA GLU A 153 -0.13 -8.92 -35.67
C GLU A 153 0.68 -8.88 -34.38
N LEU A 154 0.96 -10.06 -33.84
CA LEU A 154 1.67 -10.24 -32.57
C LEU A 154 3.10 -9.67 -32.57
N ILE A 155 3.73 -9.57 -33.73
CA ILE A 155 5.09 -9.04 -33.90
C ILE A 155 5.12 -7.52 -33.65
N GLN A 156 3.96 -6.84 -33.78
CA GLN A 156 3.84 -5.41 -33.61
C GLN A 156 3.41 -5.00 -32.18
N SER A 157 3.16 -5.96 -31.29
CA SER A 157 2.74 -5.65 -29.93
C SER A 157 3.92 -5.15 -29.09
N GLY A 158 3.66 -4.28 -28.12
CA GLY A 158 4.69 -3.72 -27.24
C GLY A 158 5.44 -4.81 -26.46
N LEU A 159 4.74 -5.83 -25.96
CA LEU A 159 5.40 -6.94 -25.26
C LEU A 159 6.38 -7.71 -26.16
N TYR A 160 6.04 -7.92 -27.42
CA TYR A 160 6.92 -8.59 -28.37
C TYR A 160 8.17 -7.75 -28.63
N TRP A 161 8.01 -6.43 -28.77
CA TRP A 161 9.14 -5.53 -28.95
C TRP A 161 10.12 -5.58 -27.76
N HIS A 162 9.62 -5.51 -26.53
CA HIS A 162 10.47 -5.55 -25.33
C HIS A 162 11.18 -6.90 -25.15
N THR A 163 10.47 -8.01 -25.36
CA THR A 163 11.04 -9.35 -25.10
C THR A 163 11.90 -9.89 -26.25
N TYR A 164 11.46 -9.69 -27.49
CA TYR A 164 12.09 -10.29 -28.67
C TYR A 164 12.98 -9.29 -29.40
N THR A 165 12.47 -8.13 -29.80
CA THR A 165 13.23 -7.19 -30.63
C THR A 165 14.37 -6.51 -29.86
N ALA A 166 14.09 -6.00 -28.67
CA ALA A 166 15.07 -5.28 -27.86
C ALA A 166 16.19 -6.19 -27.34
N GLU A 167 15.85 -7.42 -26.93
CA GLU A 167 16.81 -8.33 -26.30
C GLU A 167 17.26 -9.48 -27.22
N TYR A 168 16.34 -10.27 -27.74
CA TYR A 168 16.67 -11.50 -28.47
C TYR A 168 17.25 -11.26 -29.87
N ASP A 169 16.72 -10.29 -30.62
CA ASP A 169 17.10 -9.99 -32.01
C ASP A 169 18.19 -8.91 -32.13
N THR A 170 18.53 -8.24 -31.02
CA THR A 170 19.55 -7.20 -31.01
C THR A 170 20.94 -7.79 -30.75
N PRO A 171 21.95 -7.51 -31.60
CA PRO A 171 23.30 -8.00 -31.37
C PRO A 171 23.88 -7.51 -30.04
N GLY A 172 24.20 -8.44 -29.15
CA GLY A 172 24.74 -8.14 -27.81
C GLY A 172 23.68 -7.85 -26.75
N GLY A 173 22.39 -8.06 -27.05
CA GLY A 173 21.32 -8.08 -26.05
C GLY A 173 21.39 -9.32 -25.15
N GLU A 174 20.66 -9.28 -24.04
CA GLU A 174 20.61 -10.38 -23.07
C GLU A 174 19.20 -10.98 -23.06
N PRO A 175 19.00 -12.19 -23.62
CA PRO A 175 17.66 -12.72 -23.78
C PRO A 175 16.98 -12.98 -22.43
N ILE A 176 15.71 -12.60 -22.36
CA ILE A 176 14.90 -12.79 -21.15
C ILE A 176 14.66 -14.29 -20.94
N GLY A 177 15.11 -14.82 -19.80
CA GLY A 177 14.98 -16.24 -19.49
C GLY A 177 13.56 -16.66 -19.13
N SER A 178 12.81 -15.83 -18.41
CA SER A 178 11.42 -16.08 -18.03
C SER A 178 10.72 -14.79 -17.67
N VAL A 179 9.41 -14.69 -17.93
CA VAL A 179 8.59 -13.56 -17.47
C VAL A 179 7.70 -14.01 -16.34
N ILE A 180 7.75 -13.26 -15.24
CA ILE A 180 6.90 -13.47 -14.07
C ILE A 180 5.92 -12.31 -14.02
N SER A 181 4.63 -12.63 -13.99
CA SER A 181 3.56 -11.65 -13.86
C SER A 181 2.95 -11.69 -12.46
N SER A 182 2.59 -10.53 -11.95
CA SER A 182 1.81 -10.34 -10.72
C SER A 182 0.30 -10.33 -10.98
N TYR A 183 -0.14 -10.75 -12.17
CA TYR A 183 -1.55 -10.77 -12.55
C TYR A 183 -2.27 -12.01 -12.04
N GLU A 184 -3.53 -11.82 -11.71
CA GLU A 184 -4.47 -12.88 -11.39
C GLU A 184 -5.34 -13.16 -12.63
N PHE A 185 -5.25 -14.38 -13.16
CA PHE A 185 -6.01 -14.82 -14.33
C PHE A 185 -7.27 -15.60 -13.93
N ASP A 186 -8.38 -15.25 -14.58
CA ASP A 186 -9.67 -15.89 -14.43
C ASP A 186 -9.97 -16.80 -15.63
N ALA A 187 -11.04 -17.59 -15.52
CA ALA A 187 -11.53 -18.38 -16.64
C ALA A 187 -12.24 -17.51 -17.71
N SER A 188 -12.30 -16.18 -17.55
CA SER A 188 -12.97 -15.28 -18.50
C SER A 188 -12.42 -15.44 -19.93
N PRO A 189 -13.26 -15.36 -20.98
CA PRO A 189 -12.80 -15.41 -22.36
C PRO A 189 -11.72 -14.38 -22.70
N GLN A 190 -11.77 -13.20 -22.07
CA GLN A 190 -10.78 -12.12 -22.22
C GLN A 190 -9.40 -12.56 -21.72
N ASP A 191 -9.34 -13.10 -20.50
CA ASP A 191 -8.10 -13.60 -19.89
C ASP A 191 -7.52 -14.79 -20.64
N VAL A 192 -8.37 -15.68 -21.14
CA VAL A 192 -7.94 -16.83 -21.96
C VAL A 192 -7.39 -16.37 -23.31
N ALA A 193 -7.96 -15.32 -23.90
CA ALA A 193 -7.44 -14.72 -25.14
C ALA A 193 -6.08 -14.04 -24.89
N LEU A 194 -5.96 -13.28 -23.79
CA LEU A 194 -4.70 -12.67 -23.36
C LEU A 194 -3.61 -13.72 -23.15
N LEU A 195 -3.88 -14.78 -22.37
CA LEU A 195 -2.94 -15.88 -22.15
C LEU A 195 -2.56 -16.59 -23.45
N ARG A 196 -3.49 -16.71 -24.41
CA ARG A 196 -3.19 -17.29 -25.73
C ARG A 196 -2.20 -16.41 -26.50
N ASN A 197 -2.38 -15.10 -26.49
CA ASN A 197 -1.48 -14.16 -27.16
C ASN A 197 -0.11 -14.15 -26.50
N ILE A 198 -0.05 -14.07 -25.16
CA ILE A 198 1.19 -14.19 -24.39
C ILE A 198 1.90 -15.51 -24.71
N SER A 199 1.18 -16.64 -24.77
CA SER A 199 1.78 -17.94 -25.11
C SER A 199 2.46 -17.96 -26.48
N LYS A 200 1.98 -17.17 -27.44
CA LYS A 200 2.60 -17.04 -28.76
C LYS A 200 3.87 -16.20 -28.69
N VAL A 201 3.87 -15.09 -27.94
CA VAL A 201 5.10 -14.31 -27.66
C VAL A 201 6.14 -15.19 -26.96
N SER A 202 5.74 -15.87 -25.89
CA SER A 202 6.58 -16.80 -25.14
C SER A 202 7.18 -17.90 -26.02
N ALA A 203 6.38 -18.45 -26.94
CA ALA A 203 6.85 -19.47 -27.87
C ALA A 203 7.85 -18.91 -28.91
N ALA A 204 7.69 -17.65 -29.33
CA ALA A 204 8.59 -16.99 -30.27
C ALA A 204 9.94 -16.61 -29.63
N ALA A 205 9.91 -16.10 -28.40
CA ALA A 205 11.09 -15.66 -27.65
C ALA A 205 11.71 -16.76 -26.75
N HIS A 206 11.18 -18.00 -26.80
CA HIS A 206 11.63 -19.13 -25.96
C HIS A 206 11.62 -18.88 -24.44
N MET A 207 10.75 -17.99 -23.97
CA MET A 207 10.65 -17.59 -22.56
C MET A 207 9.34 -18.07 -21.93
N PRO A 208 9.37 -18.94 -20.90
CA PRO A 208 8.18 -19.29 -20.12
C PRO A 208 7.58 -18.06 -19.45
N PHE A 209 6.25 -18.01 -19.47
CA PHE A 209 5.46 -17.03 -18.76
C PHE A 209 4.84 -17.69 -17.52
N ILE A 210 5.09 -17.09 -16.36
CA ILE A 210 4.59 -17.55 -15.07
C ILE A 210 3.60 -16.51 -14.56
N GLY A 211 2.41 -16.96 -14.18
CA GLY A 211 1.36 -16.11 -13.65
C GLY A 211 0.48 -16.86 -12.66
N SER A 212 -0.27 -16.09 -11.87
CA SER A 212 -1.20 -16.61 -10.86
C SER A 212 -2.60 -16.80 -11.44
N VAL A 213 -3.33 -17.81 -10.95
CA VAL A 213 -4.76 -17.98 -11.27
C VAL A 213 -5.60 -17.67 -10.03
N GLY A 214 -6.69 -16.93 -10.23
CA GLY A 214 -7.56 -16.53 -9.14
C GLY A 214 -8.58 -17.58 -8.74
N PRO A 215 -9.28 -17.40 -7.60
CA PRO A 215 -10.35 -18.32 -7.19
C PRO A 215 -11.50 -18.36 -8.20
N LYS A 216 -11.73 -17.24 -8.90
CA LYS A 216 -12.73 -17.12 -9.97
C LYS A 216 -12.42 -18.01 -11.17
N PHE A 217 -11.16 -18.40 -11.38
CA PHE A 217 -10.80 -19.42 -12.39
C PHE A 217 -11.50 -20.76 -12.11
N PHE A 218 -11.69 -21.10 -10.84
CA PHE A 218 -12.39 -22.30 -10.40
C PHE A 218 -13.90 -22.10 -10.21
N LEU A 219 -14.43 -20.95 -10.65
CA LEU A 219 -15.82 -20.52 -10.45
C LEU A 219 -16.17 -20.40 -8.95
N LYS A 220 -15.20 -19.96 -8.14
CA LYS A 220 -15.33 -19.77 -6.69
C LYS A 220 -14.98 -18.33 -6.29
N ASP A 221 -15.59 -17.86 -5.21
CA ASP A 221 -15.40 -16.49 -4.72
C ASP A 221 -14.21 -16.37 -3.75
N SER A 222 -13.83 -17.46 -3.07
CA SER A 222 -12.71 -17.50 -2.12
C SER A 222 -11.78 -18.69 -2.37
N MET A 223 -10.49 -18.50 -2.08
CA MET A 223 -9.48 -19.55 -2.17
C MET A 223 -9.71 -20.68 -1.15
N GLU A 224 -10.36 -20.38 -0.02
CA GLU A 224 -10.74 -21.39 0.97
C GLU A 224 -11.71 -22.44 0.39
N GLU A 225 -12.65 -21.98 -0.45
CA GLU A 225 -13.59 -22.87 -1.13
C GLU A 225 -12.90 -23.73 -2.19
N VAL A 226 -11.81 -23.23 -2.79
CA VAL A 226 -11.00 -23.99 -3.74
C VAL A 226 -10.28 -25.14 -3.01
N ALA A 227 -9.74 -24.89 -1.81
CA ALA A 227 -9.10 -25.93 -1.00
C ALA A 227 -10.08 -27.03 -0.55
N ALA A 228 -11.37 -26.70 -0.40
CA ALA A 228 -12.41 -27.66 -0.05
C ALA A 228 -12.78 -28.63 -1.22
N ILE A 229 -12.28 -28.40 -2.43
CA ILE A 229 -12.57 -29.25 -3.59
C ILE A 229 -11.79 -30.57 -3.49
N LYS A 230 -12.49 -31.67 -3.21
CA LYS A 230 -11.90 -33.01 -3.07
C LYS A 230 -11.39 -33.63 -4.37
N ASP A 231 -11.90 -33.20 -5.54
CA ASP A 231 -11.51 -33.77 -6.83
C ASP A 231 -11.40 -32.70 -7.92
N ILE A 232 -10.18 -32.19 -8.08
CA ILE A 232 -9.81 -31.23 -9.14
C ILE A 232 -9.57 -31.97 -10.47
N GLY A 233 -9.23 -33.26 -10.42
CA GLY A 233 -8.88 -34.07 -11.59
C GLY A 233 -10.10 -34.42 -12.45
N ASN A 234 -11.20 -34.84 -11.81
CA ASN A 234 -12.43 -35.26 -12.49
C ASN A 234 -13.31 -34.07 -12.93
N ARG A 235 -13.13 -32.88 -12.33
CA ARG A 235 -13.77 -31.63 -12.78
C ARG A 235 -13.14 -31.03 -14.04
N ARG A 236 -12.20 -31.75 -14.69
CA ARG A 236 -11.71 -31.41 -16.03
C ARG A 236 -12.86 -31.46 -17.05
N CYS A 237 -13.49 -30.31 -17.24
CA CYS A 237 -14.27 -29.89 -18.40
C CYS A 237 -15.50 -30.72 -18.82
N THR A 238 -15.88 -31.74 -18.07
CA THR A 238 -17.13 -32.48 -18.25
C THR A 238 -18.26 -31.98 -17.34
N THR A 239 -18.01 -31.04 -16.44
CA THR A 239 -19.04 -30.49 -15.54
C THR A 239 -19.97 -29.53 -16.30
N PRO A 240 -21.31 -29.70 -16.26
CA PRO A 240 -22.27 -28.85 -16.96
C PRO A 240 -22.31 -27.37 -16.53
N GLN A 241 -21.56 -27.01 -15.48
CA GLN A 241 -21.59 -25.70 -14.82
C GLN A 241 -20.57 -24.69 -15.37
N MET A 242 -19.60 -25.10 -16.20
CA MET A 242 -18.86 -24.12 -17.00
C MET A 242 -19.74 -23.68 -18.17
N PRO A 243 -19.95 -22.38 -18.40
CA PRO A 243 -20.53 -21.93 -19.65
C PRO A 243 -19.72 -22.52 -20.81
N ARG A 244 -20.40 -23.26 -21.71
CA ARG A 244 -19.79 -24.01 -22.82
C ARG A 244 -18.75 -23.23 -23.65
N PRO A 245 -18.87 -21.90 -23.90
CA PRO A 245 -17.81 -21.17 -24.62
C PRO A 245 -16.49 -21.06 -23.84
N THR A 246 -16.56 -21.02 -22.52
CA THR A 246 -15.44 -20.72 -21.61
C THR A 246 -14.60 -21.95 -21.28
N ALA A 247 -15.25 -23.12 -21.14
CA ALA A 247 -14.56 -24.39 -21.06
C ALA A 247 -13.82 -24.71 -22.37
N ALA A 248 -14.46 -24.42 -23.51
CA ALA A 248 -13.88 -24.67 -24.83
C ALA A 248 -12.65 -23.78 -25.09
N SER A 249 -12.72 -22.49 -24.78
CA SER A 249 -11.57 -21.58 -24.96
C SER A 249 -10.37 -21.98 -24.10
N THR A 250 -10.61 -22.37 -22.84
CA THR A 250 -9.57 -22.83 -21.90
C THR A 250 -8.95 -24.16 -22.34
N HIS A 251 -9.77 -25.09 -22.85
CA HIS A 251 -9.27 -26.35 -23.39
C HIS A 251 -8.43 -26.15 -24.65
N VAL A 252 -8.90 -25.32 -25.58
CA VAL A 252 -8.19 -24.98 -26.82
C VAL A 252 -6.87 -24.28 -26.51
N CYS A 253 -6.86 -23.39 -25.52
CA CYS A 253 -5.63 -22.77 -25.01
C CYS A 253 -4.66 -23.86 -24.54
N ARG A 254 -5.11 -24.76 -23.66
CA ARG A 254 -4.30 -25.87 -23.15
C ARG A 254 -3.75 -26.79 -24.25
N THR A 255 -4.50 -27.14 -25.27
CA THR A 255 -4.05 -28.09 -26.32
C THR A 255 -3.12 -27.46 -27.37
N SER A 256 -2.98 -26.14 -27.40
CA SER A 256 -2.07 -25.48 -28.33
C SER A 256 -0.60 -25.80 -28.01
N SER A 257 0.22 -26.02 -29.04
CA SER A 257 1.67 -26.27 -28.89
C SER A 257 2.37 -25.10 -28.20
N CYS A 258 1.92 -23.86 -28.44
CA CYS A 258 2.42 -22.64 -27.80
C CYS A 258 2.21 -22.63 -26.28
N CYS A 259 1.11 -23.20 -25.77
CA CYS A 259 0.85 -23.28 -24.33
C CYS A 259 1.66 -24.37 -23.61
N ARG A 260 2.53 -25.13 -24.31
CA ARG A 260 3.42 -26.09 -23.65
C ARG A 260 4.43 -25.40 -22.72
N VAL A 261 4.81 -24.17 -23.06
CA VAL A 261 5.74 -23.33 -22.27
C VAL A 261 5.09 -22.84 -20.96
N LEU A 262 3.74 -22.77 -20.91
CA LEU A 262 2.97 -22.44 -19.70
C LEU A 262 2.74 -23.64 -18.76
N ARG A 263 3.11 -24.86 -19.17
CA ARG A 263 2.84 -26.10 -18.41
C ARG A 263 4.05 -26.67 -17.68
N THR A 264 5.24 -26.18 -17.98
CA THR A 264 6.50 -26.70 -17.45
C THR A 264 6.96 -25.92 -16.22
N THR A 265 6.12 -25.90 -15.18
CA THR A 265 6.50 -25.65 -13.78
C THR A 265 5.49 -26.32 -12.86
#